data_AF-A0A101IRT0-F1
#
_entry.id   AF-A0A101IRT0-F1
#
_cell.length_a   1.000
_cell.length_b   1.000
_cell.length_c   1.000
_cell.angle_alpha   90.00
_cell.angle_beta   90.00
_cell.angle_gamma   90.00
#
_symmetry.space_group_name_H-M   'P 1'
#
loop_
_entity.id
_entity.type
_entity.pdbx_description
1 polymer ?
#
loop_
_entity_poly.entity_id
_entity_poly.type
_entity_poly.pdbx_seq_one_letter_code
_entity_poly.pdbx_strand_id
1 'polypeptide(L)'
;MQESEYYENIGEWLIQKKGCQKNEYSKGYAKEVELSGGTRVDVFGLKYIFHDENDSYNSFKFAGYAVEVKHTPLDAVDDIGKITRIYLPKMREASPKQPINGLHTINYYIAFKGDSTPQDLLTQCRDAGVGILRLHENGGDHIDIKEELEPEEHSLRGISNKDQQSPGIFEQALRDTICIHRVIENPGKLFEECLRPKSREYKKELALCHARHCYIKKKEAKEALDYIFEQVITDNPNVIAEGRGKRDQEDIIVITSCKSGEPVLKFELTTKYFYIDTMDGKQYRVISKNEVLGFLEDSTTYTIDLPKLVETEIEPRLKA
;
A
#
# COMPACT_ATOMS: atom_id res chain seq x y z
N MET A 1 2.01 -37.79 21.14
CA MET A 1 2.40 -36.50 20.55
C MET A 1 1.12 -35.87 20.04
N GLN A 2 0.84 -34.62 20.38
CA GLN A 2 -0.33 -33.90 19.87
C GLN A 2 0.03 -33.19 18.56
N GLU A 3 -0.91 -33.03 17.63
CA GLU A 3 -0.70 -32.29 16.36
C GLU A 3 -0.19 -30.86 16.59
N SER A 4 -0.57 -30.26 17.73
CA SER A 4 -0.16 -28.92 18.16
C SER A 4 1.33 -28.72 18.37
N GLU A 5 2.09 -29.80 18.56
CA GLU A 5 3.56 -29.76 18.72
C GLU A 5 4.26 -29.31 17.41
N TYR A 6 3.62 -29.51 16.26
CA TYR A 6 4.18 -29.13 14.96
C TYR A 6 3.87 -27.68 14.56
N TYR A 7 2.93 -27.01 15.23
CA TYR A 7 2.37 -25.74 14.76
C TYR A 7 3.40 -24.61 14.69
N GLU A 8 4.35 -24.59 15.63
CA GLU A 8 5.39 -23.56 15.67
C GLU A 8 6.39 -23.72 14.52
N ASN A 9 6.85 -24.95 14.29
CA ASN A 9 7.76 -25.27 13.18
C ASN A 9 7.11 -24.94 11.83
N ILE A 10 5.82 -25.26 11.65
CA ILE A 10 5.07 -24.93 10.44
C ILE A 10 4.93 -23.41 10.29
N GLY A 11 4.59 -22.70 11.37
CA GLY A 11 4.47 -21.25 11.35
C GLY A 11 5.77 -20.54 10.96
N GLU A 12 6.89 -20.95 11.54
CA GLU A 12 8.21 -20.42 11.17
C GLU A 12 8.61 -20.81 9.74
N TRP A 13 8.25 -22.02 9.27
CA TRP A 13 8.43 -22.41 7.88
C TRP A 13 7.63 -21.51 6.91
N LEU A 14 6.38 -21.17 7.23
CA LEU A 14 5.56 -20.25 6.43
C LEU A 14 6.18 -18.85 6.33
N ILE A 15 6.79 -18.36 7.41
CA ILE A 15 7.55 -17.10 7.39
C ILE A 15 8.76 -17.22 6.45
N GLN A 16 9.57 -18.27 6.62
CA GLN A 16 10.84 -18.42 5.91
C GLN A 16 10.67 -18.78 4.43
N LYS A 17 9.71 -19.63 4.08
CA LYS A 17 9.56 -20.21 2.74
C LYS A 17 8.45 -19.60 1.92
N LYS A 18 7.39 -19.08 2.56
CA LYS A 18 6.23 -18.48 1.88
C LYS A 18 6.13 -16.97 2.04
N GLY A 19 7.07 -16.37 2.78
CA GLY A 19 7.19 -14.93 2.94
C GLY A 19 6.07 -14.33 3.79
N CYS A 20 5.49 -15.10 4.70
CA CYS A 20 4.56 -14.56 5.68
C CYS A 20 5.32 -13.60 6.60
N GLN A 21 4.87 -12.35 6.74
CA GLN A 21 5.69 -11.33 7.39
C GLN A 21 5.58 -11.38 8.91
N LYS A 22 6.71 -11.61 9.58
CA LYS A 22 6.90 -11.35 11.01
C LYS A 22 7.64 -10.03 11.19
N ASN A 23 6.94 -8.99 11.61
CA ASN A 23 7.46 -7.63 11.78
C ASN A 23 6.68 -6.88 12.86
N GLU A 24 6.88 -5.58 12.97
CA GLU A 24 6.23 -4.75 14.00
C GLU A 24 4.70 -4.64 13.89
N TYR A 25 4.12 -5.07 12.76
CA TYR A 25 2.67 -5.06 12.54
C TYR A 25 2.04 -6.45 12.62
N SER A 26 2.84 -7.52 12.52
CA SER A 26 2.38 -8.87 12.19
C SER A 26 3.23 -9.94 12.86
N LYS A 27 2.58 -10.96 13.42
CA LYS A 27 3.26 -12.15 13.96
C LYS A 27 3.73 -13.13 12.88
N GLY A 28 3.30 -12.94 11.64
CA GLY A 28 3.55 -13.84 10.50
C GLY A 28 2.56 -14.99 10.41
N TYR A 29 2.22 -15.61 11.54
CA TYR A 29 1.24 -16.69 11.60
C TYR A 29 0.44 -16.69 12.91
N ALA A 30 -0.63 -17.46 12.94
CA ALA A 30 -1.42 -17.78 14.12
C ALA A 30 -1.84 -19.25 14.13
N LYS A 31 -2.08 -19.76 15.33
CA LYS A 31 -2.47 -21.16 15.60
C LYS A 31 -3.98 -21.25 15.82
N GLU A 32 -4.54 -22.37 15.37
CA GLU A 32 -5.93 -22.79 15.50
C GLU A 32 -6.94 -21.68 15.13
N VAL A 33 -6.83 -21.18 13.91
CA VAL A 33 -7.51 -19.97 13.43
C VAL A 33 -8.84 -20.31 12.76
N GLU A 34 -9.89 -19.58 13.14
CA GLU A 34 -11.17 -19.62 12.42
C GLU A 34 -11.07 -18.86 11.10
N LEU A 35 -11.40 -19.55 10.02
CA LEU A 35 -11.70 -19.02 8.69
C LEU A 35 -13.21 -18.80 8.55
N SER A 36 -13.63 -18.16 7.47
CA SER A 36 -15.04 -17.78 7.26
C SER A 36 -16.01 -18.97 7.31
N GLY A 37 -17.18 -18.74 7.89
CA GLY A 37 -18.22 -19.75 8.04
C GLY A 37 -17.93 -20.80 9.13
N GLY A 38 -17.11 -20.47 10.14
CA GLY A 38 -16.88 -21.29 11.33
C GLY A 38 -15.94 -22.48 11.12
N THR A 39 -15.20 -22.51 10.01
CA THR A 39 -14.19 -23.54 9.74
C THR A 39 -12.89 -23.17 10.43
N ARG A 40 -12.21 -24.12 11.08
CA ARG A 40 -10.97 -23.84 11.83
C ARG A 40 -9.81 -24.59 11.17
N VAL A 41 -8.67 -23.93 11.04
CA VAL A 41 -7.42 -24.53 10.54
C VAL A 41 -6.35 -24.46 11.61
N ASP A 42 -5.47 -25.46 11.62
CA ASP A 42 -4.46 -25.64 12.66
C ASP A 42 -3.39 -24.55 12.67
N VAL A 43 -2.89 -24.17 11.49
CA VAL A 43 -1.93 -23.07 11.34
C VAL A 43 -2.35 -22.17 10.18
N PHE A 44 -2.33 -20.86 10.40
CA PHE A 44 -2.61 -19.87 9.37
C PHE A 44 -1.48 -18.86 9.28
N GLY A 45 -0.81 -18.80 8.12
CA GLY A 45 0.18 -17.78 7.79
C GLY A 45 -0.43 -16.67 6.94
N LEU A 46 0.05 -15.44 7.13
CA LEU A 46 -0.38 -14.28 6.35
C LEU A 46 0.81 -13.63 5.65
N LYS A 47 0.72 -13.58 4.32
CA LYS A 47 1.55 -12.73 3.48
C LYS A 47 0.75 -11.50 3.06
N TYR A 48 1.36 -10.32 3.07
CA TYR A 48 0.79 -9.14 2.45
C TYR A 48 1.80 -8.42 1.57
N ILE A 49 1.34 -7.90 0.44
CA ILE A 49 2.16 -7.14 -0.51
C ILE A 49 1.54 -5.76 -0.61
N PHE A 50 2.36 -4.73 -0.37
CA PHE A 50 1.97 -3.36 -0.64
C PHE A 50 2.22 -3.07 -2.12
N HIS A 51 1.16 -2.69 -2.84
CA HIS A 51 1.26 -2.28 -4.23
C HIS A 51 1.25 -0.75 -4.30
N ASP A 52 2.38 -0.18 -4.69
CA ASP A 52 2.60 1.27 -4.82
C ASP A 52 2.82 1.72 -6.27
N GLU A 53 2.72 0.80 -7.23
CA GLU A 53 2.92 1.08 -8.67
C GLU A 53 1.88 2.04 -9.28
N ASN A 54 0.82 2.38 -8.54
CA ASN A 54 -0.18 3.33 -8.98
C ASN A 54 -0.58 4.26 -7.84
N ASP A 55 -0.20 5.52 -7.95
CA ASP A 55 -0.37 6.55 -6.91
C ASP A 55 -1.84 6.67 -6.48
N SER A 56 -2.76 6.38 -7.39
CA SER A 56 -4.21 6.43 -7.17
C SER A 56 -4.81 5.20 -6.46
N TYR A 57 -4.08 4.08 -6.34
CA TYR A 57 -4.59 2.80 -5.85
C TYR A 57 -3.64 2.05 -4.92
N ASN A 58 -2.82 2.78 -4.17
CA ASN A 58 -2.02 2.25 -3.07
C ASN A 58 -2.88 1.35 -2.17
N SER A 59 -2.54 0.05 -2.13
CA SER A 59 -3.33 -0.95 -1.43
C SER A 59 -2.51 -2.18 -1.08
N PHE A 60 -2.91 -2.87 -0.02
CA PHE A 60 -2.40 -4.19 0.31
C PHE A 60 -3.19 -5.28 -0.41
N LYS A 61 -2.44 -6.28 -0.90
CA LYS A 61 -2.97 -7.60 -1.24
C LYS A 61 -2.58 -8.57 -0.15
N PHE A 62 -3.56 -9.30 0.37
CA PHE A 62 -3.40 -10.27 1.46
C PHE A 62 -3.53 -11.69 0.91
N ALA A 63 -2.52 -12.52 1.13
CA ALA A 63 -2.48 -13.92 0.74
C ALA A 63 -2.38 -14.79 2.01
N GLY A 64 -3.36 -15.68 2.19
CA GLY A 64 -3.40 -16.62 3.32
C GLY A 64 -2.76 -17.96 2.97
N TYR A 65 -2.15 -18.59 3.96
CA TYR A 65 -1.68 -19.98 3.89
C TYR A 65 -2.29 -20.76 5.05
N ALA A 66 -3.25 -21.62 4.75
CA ALA A 66 -3.94 -22.43 5.73
C ALA A 66 -3.36 -23.85 5.71
N VAL A 67 -3.00 -24.38 6.88
CA VAL A 67 -2.40 -25.70 7.03
C VAL A 67 -3.24 -26.53 8.01
N GLU A 68 -3.68 -27.70 7.57
CA GLU A 68 -4.23 -28.77 8.42
C GLU A 68 -3.11 -29.75 8.77
N VAL A 69 -2.91 -30.06 10.03
CA VAL A 69 -1.82 -30.91 10.52
C VAL A 69 -2.39 -32.25 10.95
N LYS A 70 -1.81 -33.35 10.47
CA LYS A 70 -2.30 -34.70 10.74
C LYS A 70 -1.18 -35.62 11.18
N HIS A 71 -1.51 -36.59 12.02
CA HIS A 71 -0.53 -37.57 12.48
C HIS A 71 -0.07 -38.52 11.38
N THR A 72 -0.99 -38.94 10.50
CA THR A 72 -0.67 -39.89 9.43
C THR A 72 -1.20 -39.41 8.07
N PRO A 73 -0.63 -39.93 6.96
CA PRO A 73 -1.15 -39.65 5.63
C PRO A 73 -2.60 -40.13 5.41
N LEU A 74 -3.07 -41.14 6.16
CA LEU A 74 -4.44 -41.65 6.05
C LEU A 74 -5.44 -40.64 6.62
N ASP A 75 -5.11 -40.00 7.73
CA ASP A 75 -5.95 -38.98 8.38
C ASP A 75 -6.12 -37.73 7.50
N ALA A 76 -5.15 -37.46 6.61
CA ALA A 76 -5.18 -36.34 5.67
C ALA A 76 -6.28 -36.44 4.60
N VAL A 77 -6.72 -37.65 4.24
CA VAL A 77 -7.65 -37.86 3.12
C VAL A 77 -9.00 -37.15 3.36
N ASP A 78 -9.52 -37.21 4.58
CA ASP A 78 -10.79 -36.58 4.94
C ASP A 78 -10.72 -35.05 4.83
N ASP A 79 -9.57 -34.45 5.14
CA ASP A 79 -9.40 -33.00 5.12
C ASP A 79 -9.24 -32.43 3.71
N ILE A 80 -8.72 -33.20 2.75
CA ILE A 80 -8.75 -32.82 1.32
C ILE A 80 -10.21 -32.59 0.88
N GLY A 81 -11.08 -33.52 1.28
CA GLY A 81 -12.52 -33.43 1.04
C GLY A 81 -13.16 -32.21 1.71
N LYS A 82 -12.79 -31.92 2.96
CA LYS A 82 -13.29 -30.73 3.69
C LYS A 82 -12.83 -29.43 3.07
N ILE A 83 -11.56 -29.32 2.67
CA ILE A 83 -11.00 -28.12 2.05
C ILE A 83 -11.78 -27.77 0.78
N THR A 84 -11.96 -28.74 -0.11
CA THR A 84 -12.60 -28.53 -1.42
C THR A 84 -14.11 -28.34 -1.33
N ARG A 85 -14.80 -29.09 -0.45
CA ARG A 85 -16.27 -29.11 -0.39
C ARG A 85 -16.87 -28.15 0.64
N ILE A 86 -16.07 -27.70 1.62
CA ILE A 86 -16.56 -26.89 2.75
C ILE A 86 -15.77 -25.59 2.86
N TYR A 87 -14.45 -25.66 3.04
CA TYR A 87 -13.67 -24.46 3.39
C TYR A 87 -13.62 -23.47 2.24
N LEU A 88 -13.19 -23.91 1.06
CA LEU A 88 -13.05 -23.04 -0.10
C LEU A 88 -14.39 -22.44 -0.56
N PRO A 89 -15.51 -23.20 -0.64
CA PRO A 89 -16.82 -22.62 -0.89
C PRO A 89 -17.22 -21.55 0.14
N LYS A 90 -17.09 -21.82 1.44
CA LYS A 90 -17.40 -20.83 2.51
C LYS A 90 -16.52 -19.58 2.44
N MET A 91 -15.25 -19.74 2.08
CA MET A 91 -14.34 -18.62 1.84
C MET A 91 -14.69 -17.82 0.58
N ARG A 92 -15.49 -18.38 -0.35
CA ARG A 92 -15.99 -17.67 -1.54
C ARG A 92 -17.39 -17.10 -1.37
N GLU A 93 -18.16 -17.62 -0.40
CA GLU A 93 -19.49 -17.10 -0.09
C GLU A 93 -19.40 -15.65 0.40
N ALA A 94 -20.11 -14.76 -0.30
CA ALA A 94 -20.35 -13.41 0.17
C ALA A 94 -21.71 -13.38 0.87
N SER A 95 -21.73 -13.03 2.15
CA SER A 95 -22.99 -12.85 2.88
C SER A 95 -23.28 -11.35 3.06
N PRO A 96 -24.55 -10.95 3.25
CA PRO A 96 -24.88 -9.55 3.58
C PRO A 96 -24.20 -9.06 4.87
N LYS A 97 -23.81 -9.98 5.77
CA LYS A 97 -23.13 -9.66 7.04
C LYS A 97 -21.60 -9.65 6.92
N GLN A 98 -21.04 -10.35 5.93
CA GLN A 98 -19.61 -10.44 5.61
C GLN A 98 -19.45 -10.52 4.08
N PRO A 99 -19.51 -9.39 3.36
CA PRO A 99 -19.46 -9.38 1.90
C PRO A 99 -18.05 -9.63 1.34
N ILE A 100 -17.02 -9.58 2.19
CA ILE A 100 -15.60 -9.60 1.84
C ILE A 100 -14.86 -10.45 2.89
N ASN A 101 -14.06 -11.43 2.46
CA ASN A 101 -13.29 -12.31 3.35
C ASN A 101 -11.87 -11.81 3.64
N GLY A 102 -11.61 -10.54 3.29
CA GLY A 102 -10.39 -9.77 3.53
C GLY A 102 -9.15 -10.23 2.76
N LEU A 103 -8.98 -11.55 2.62
CA LEU A 103 -7.95 -12.20 1.84
C LEU A 103 -8.24 -12.09 0.34
N HIS A 104 -7.21 -11.76 -0.42
CA HIS A 104 -7.24 -11.74 -1.87
C HIS A 104 -6.97 -13.13 -2.45
N THR A 105 -6.12 -13.90 -1.78
CA THR A 105 -5.83 -15.29 -2.15
C THR A 105 -5.69 -16.16 -0.91
N ILE A 106 -5.93 -17.46 -1.07
CA ILE A 106 -5.66 -18.47 -0.05
C ILE A 106 -5.06 -19.72 -0.69
N ASN A 107 -4.10 -20.31 0.01
CA ASN A 107 -3.42 -21.54 -0.35
C ASN A 107 -3.63 -22.55 0.78
N TYR A 108 -4.00 -23.78 0.46
CA TYR A 108 -4.23 -24.83 1.46
C TYR A 108 -3.14 -25.88 1.42
N TYR A 109 -2.61 -26.22 2.59
CA TYR A 109 -1.69 -27.34 2.79
C TYR A 109 -2.30 -28.37 3.72
N ILE A 110 -1.88 -29.61 3.54
CA ILE A 110 -1.96 -30.62 4.59
C ILE A 110 -0.54 -31.01 4.98
N ALA A 111 -0.28 -31.01 6.28
CA ALA A 111 0.98 -31.42 6.86
C ALA A 111 0.82 -32.75 7.59
N PHE A 112 1.74 -33.69 7.42
CA PHE A 112 1.72 -34.92 8.20
C PHE A 112 3.11 -35.52 8.40
N LYS A 113 3.22 -36.36 9.43
CA LYS A 113 4.43 -37.14 9.70
C LYS A 113 4.54 -38.32 8.73
N GLY A 114 5.74 -38.55 8.19
CA GLY A 114 6.03 -39.77 7.45
C GLY A 114 7.26 -39.66 6.55
N ASP A 115 7.80 -40.81 6.18
CA ASP A 115 8.98 -40.91 5.31
C ASP A 115 8.64 -40.69 3.84
N SER A 116 7.40 -40.97 3.43
CA SER A 116 6.95 -40.76 2.06
C SER A 116 5.46 -40.46 2.03
N THR A 117 5.04 -39.71 1.01
CA THR A 117 3.64 -39.48 0.70
C THR A 117 3.10 -40.64 -0.14
N PRO A 118 2.01 -41.32 0.25
CA PRO A 118 1.36 -42.33 -0.58
C PRO A 118 0.94 -41.76 -1.94
N GLN A 119 1.15 -42.51 -3.02
CA GLN A 119 0.90 -42.03 -4.38
C GLN A 119 -0.57 -41.60 -4.61
N ASP A 120 -1.51 -42.30 -3.98
CA ASP A 120 -2.94 -41.98 -4.08
C ASP A 120 -3.27 -40.64 -3.38
N LEU A 121 -2.61 -40.36 -2.25
CA LEU A 121 -2.76 -39.09 -1.55
C LEU A 121 -2.15 -37.94 -2.36
N LEU A 122 -0.97 -38.15 -2.92
CA LEU A 122 -0.31 -37.17 -3.79
C LEU A 122 -1.18 -36.82 -5.00
N THR A 123 -1.83 -37.82 -5.61
CA THR A 123 -2.76 -37.62 -6.72
C THR A 123 -3.99 -36.82 -6.27
N GLN A 124 -4.63 -37.21 -5.17
CA GLN A 124 -5.79 -36.49 -4.63
C GLN A 124 -5.49 -35.03 -4.28
N CYS A 125 -4.36 -34.77 -3.62
CA CYS A 125 -3.92 -33.41 -3.30
C CYS A 125 -3.68 -32.59 -4.58
N ARG A 126 -3.01 -33.17 -5.58
CA ARG A 126 -2.77 -32.50 -6.86
C ARG A 126 -4.07 -32.15 -7.57
N ASP A 127 -5.01 -33.08 -7.63
CA ASP A 127 -6.32 -32.87 -8.28
C ASP A 127 -7.17 -31.84 -7.53
N ALA A 128 -6.98 -31.74 -6.21
CA ALA A 128 -7.67 -30.79 -5.34
C ALA A 128 -6.98 -29.41 -5.24
N GLY A 129 -5.77 -29.24 -5.81
CA GLY A 129 -4.97 -28.03 -5.65
C GLY A 129 -4.43 -27.81 -4.22
N VAL A 130 -4.31 -28.87 -3.42
CA VAL A 130 -3.86 -28.83 -2.03
C VAL A 130 -2.38 -29.19 -1.95
N GLY A 131 -1.58 -28.39 -1.25
CA GLY A 131 -0.16 -28.61 -1.03
C GLY A 131 0.12 -29.66 0.05
N ILE A 132 1.34 -30.19 0.07
CA ILE A 132 1.77 -31.23 1.03
C ILE A 132 3.05 -30.79 1.74
N LEU A 133 3.00 -30.76 3.07
CA LEU A 133 4.15 -30.56 3.95
C LEU A 133 4.46 -31.85 4.71
N ARG A 134 5.60 -32.47 4.41
CA ARG A 134 6.05 -33.70 5.07
C ARG A 134 6.91 -33.34 6.28
N LEU A 135 6.53 -33.83 7.45
CA LEU A 135 7.17 -33.54 8.74
C LEU A 135 8.15 -34.66 9.13
N HIS A 136 9.42 -34.29 9.34
CA HIS A 136 10.57 -35.18 9.62
C HIS A 136 11.10 -34.92 11.02
N GLU A 137 10.97 -35.90 11.90
CA GLU A 137 11.54 -35.83 13.25
C GLU A 137 12.97 -36.36 13.23
N ASN A 138 13.94 -35.45 13.19
CA ASN A 138 15.36 -35.80 13.19
C ASN A 138 15.91 -35.82 14.61
N GLY A 139 15.41 -36.76 15.45
CA GLY A 139 15.95 -37.06 16.78
C GLY A 139 16.40 -35.85 17.61
N GLY A 140 15.44 -35.11 18.18
CA GLY A 140 15.60 -33.87 18.96
C GLY A 140 14.33 -33.01 18.88
N ASP A 141 14.32 -31.78 19.41
CA ASP A 141 13.18 -30.83 19.31
C ASP A 141 13.03 -30.19 17.91
N HIS A 142 13.83 -30.64 16.93
CA HIS A 142 13.85 -30.06 15.59
C HIS A 142 13.04 -30.90 14.59
N ILE A 143 12.04 -30.28 13.99
CA ILE A 143 11.21 -30.87 12.93
C ILE A 143 11.64 -30.27 11.59
N ASP A 144 12.15 -31.11 10.70
CA ASP A 144 12.42 -30.72 9.32
C ASP A 144 11.12 -30.79 8.50
N ILE A 145 10.87 -29.76 7.68
CA ILE A 145 9.64 -29.61 6.91
C ILE A 145 10.00 -29.55 5.43
N LYS A 146 9.57 -30.57 4.70
CA LYS A 146 9.74 -30.66 3.25
C LYS A 146 8.42 -30.43 2.55
N GLU A 147 8.38 -29.42 1.68
CA GLU A 147 7.29 -29.25 0.72
C GLU A 147 7.45 -30.28 -0.41
N GLU A 148 6.49 -31.21 -0.51
CA GLU A 148 6.48 -32.23 -1.56
C GLU A 148 5.56 -31.86 -2.72
N LEU A 149 4.56 -31.02 -2.44
CA LEU A 149 3.64 -30.48 -3.42
C LEU A 149 3.30 -29.04 -3.03
N GLU A 150 3.49 -28.12 -3.97
CA GLU A 150 3.03 -26.74 -3.84
C GLU A 150 1.52 -26.67 -4.12
N PRO A 151 0.74 -25.88 -3.35
CA PRO A 151 -0.70 -25.73 -3.53
C PRO A 151 -1.02 -24.87 -4.75
N GLU A 152 -2.25 -25.01 -5.24
CA GLU A 152 -2.85 -24.04 -6.13
C GLU A 152 -3.31 -22.82 -5.34
N GLU A 153 -3.04 -21.62 -5.87
CA GLU A 153 -3.53 -20.38 -5.28
C GLU A 153 -5.00 -20.16 -5.66
N HIS A 154 -5.87 -20.01 -4.67
CA HIS A 154 -7.27 -19.72 -4.91
C HIS A 154 -7.59 -18.24 -4.68
N SER A 155 -8.12 -17.58 -5.72
CA SER A 155 -8.59 -16.20 -5.61
C SER A 155 -9.87 -16.07 -4.78
N LEU A 156 -9.90 -15.03 -3.96
CA LEU A 156 -10.98 -14.67 -3.05
C LEU A 156 -11.38 -13.18 -3.22
N ARG A 157 -12.47 -12.78 -2.57
CA ARG A 157 -12.87 -11.37 -2.46
C ARG A 157 -12.15 -10.71 -1.29
N GLY A 158 -11.01 -10.10 -1.57
CA GLY A 158 -10.20 -9.37 -0.58
C GLY A 158 -10.68 -7.95 -0.29
N ILE A 159 -10.05 -7.30 0.69
CA ILE A 159 -10.38 -5.91 1.07
C ILE A 159 -10.25 -4.99 -0.15
N SER A 160 -11.34 -4.31 -0.49
CA SER A 160 -11.38 -3.44 -1.66
C SER A 160 -10.42 -2.26 -1.52
N ASN A 161 -9.85 -1.77 -2.63
CA ASN A 161 -8.94 -0.61 -2.58
C ASN A 161 -9.58 0.61 -1.92
N LYS A 162 -10.89 0.80 -2.09
CA LYS A 162 -11.67 1.89 -1.48
C LYS A 162 -11.68 1.79 0.04
N ASP A 163 -11.86 0.59 0.59
CA ASP A 163 -11.90 0.36 2.02
C ASP A 163 -10.53 0.52 2.67
N GLN A 164 -9.45 0.44 1.87
CA GLN A 164 -8.08 0.69 2.31
C GLN A 164 -7.66 2.17 2.23
N GLN A 165 -8.54 3.10 1.81
CA GLN A 165 -8.19 4.53 1.71
C GLN A 165 -8.44 5.34 2.98
N SER A 166 -9.13 4.76 3.97
CA SER A 166 -9.48 5.43 5.22
C SER A 166 -8.97 4.60 6.40
N PRO A 167 -8.30 5.19 7.39
CA PRO A 167 -7.71 4.45 8.51
C PRO A 167 -8.76 3.63 9.25
N GLY A 168 -9.90 4.26 9.61
CA GLY A 168 -10.96 3.58 10.35
C GLY A 168 -11.64 2.45 9.57
N ILE A 169 -11.82 2.63 8.26
CA ILE A 169 -12.43 1.59 7.41
C ILE A 169 -11.46 0.43 7.21
N PHE A 170 -10.18 0.73 6.98
CA PHE A 170 -9.12 -0.26 6.83
C PHE A 170 -8.94 -1.10 8.10
N GLU A 171 -8.82 -0.44 9.26
CA GLU A 171 -8.73 -1.12 10.54
C GLU A 171 -9.93 -2.03 10.81
N GLN A 172 -11.14 -1.53 10.53
CA GLN A 172 -12.36 -2.31 10.69
C GLN A 172 -12.37 -3.53 9.76
N ALA A 173 -12.00 -3.38 8.49
CA ALA A 173 -11.96 -4.48 7.54
C ALA A 173 -10.97 -5.59 7.93
N LEU A 174 -9.81 -5.22 8.49
CA LEU A 174 -8.85 -6.18 9.03
C LEU A 174 -9.38 -6.88 10.28
N ARG A 175 -10.05 -6.15 11.18
CA ARG A 175 -10.67 -6.72 12.41
C ARG A 175 -11.81 -7.68 12.11
N ASP A 176 -12.66 -7.34 11.13
CA ASP A 176 -13.81 -8.15 10.73
C ASP A 176 -13.38 -9.45 10.02
N THR A 177 -12.16 -9.47 9.49
CA THR A 177 -11.56 -10.67 8.91
C THR A 177 -10.78 -11.44 9.98
N ILE A 178 -11.46 -12.37 10.67
CA ILE A 178 -10.92 -13.10 11.84
C ILE A 178 -9.49 -13.63 11.60
N CYS A 179 -9.25 -14.30 10.48
CA CYS A 179 -7.94 -14.88 10.19
C CYS A 179 -6.83 -13.84 10.02
N ILE A 180 -7.13 -12.66 9.46
CA ILE A 180 -6.17 -11.55 9.35
C ILE A 180 -5.96 -10.91 10.72
N HIS A 181 -7.04 -10.63 11.47
CA HIS A 181 -6.97 -10.03 12.80
C HIS A 181 -6.13 -10.85 13.78
N ARG A 182 -6.12 -12.18 13.64
CA ARG A 182 -5.31 -13.07 14.48
C ARG A 182 -3.81 -12.95 14.22
N VAL A 183 -3.40 -12.44 13.05
CA VAL A 183 -1.99 -12.31 12.66
C VAL A 183 -1.50 -10.86 12.71
N ILE A 184 -2.33 -9.90 12.28
CA ILE A 184 -2.02 -8.46 12.32
C ILE A 184 -2.33 -7.88 13.70
N GLU A 185 -1.30 -7.39 14.39
CA GLU A 185 -1.40 -6.84 15.74
C GLU A 185 -1.75 -5.35 15.75
N ASN A 186 -1.22 -4.59 14.78
CA ASN A 186 -1.33 -3.13 14.77
C ASN A 186 -1.77 -2.60 13.40
N PRO A 187 -3.07 -2.75 13.05
CA PRO A 187 -3.58 -2.34 11.76
C PRO A 187 -3.49 -0.82 11.54
N GLY A 188 -3.63 -0.03 12.61
CA GLY A 188 -3.51 1.43 12.54
C GLY A 188 -2.09 1.86 12.17
N LYS A 189 -1.07 1.30 12.84
CA LYS A 189 0.33 1.60 12.51
C LYS A 189 0.70 1.16 11.09
N LEU A 190 0.23 -0.01 10.65
CA LEU A 190 0.40 -0.47 9.27
C LEU A 190 -0.18 0.53 8.25
N PHE A 191 -1.35 1.12 8.55
CA PHE A 191 -1.93 2.17 7.71
C PHE A 191 -1.10 3.47 7.74
N GLU A 192 -0.75 3.94 8.94
CA GLU A 192 -0.04 5.21 9.13
C GLU A 192 1.34 5.24 8.47
N GLU A 193 2.03 4.11 8.48
CA GLU A 193 3.43 4.02 8.03
C GLU A 193 3.56 3.54 6.59
N CYS A 194 2.59 2.78 6.06
CA CYS A 194 2.66 2.28 4.68
C CYS A 194 1.68 3.00 3.74
N LEU A 195 0.38 3.04 4.06
CA LEU A 195 -0.65 3.58 3.17
C LEU A 195 -0.73 5.10 3.18
N ARG A 196 -0.73 5.71 4.37
CA ARG A 196 -0.92 7.15 4.53
C ARG A 196 0.16 8.00 3.85
N PRO A 197 1.47 7.66 3.93
CA PRO A 197 2.50 8.47 3.29
C PRO A 197 2.30 8.54 1.78
N LYS A 198 2.02 7.40 1.14
CA LYS A 198 1.74 7.32 -0.30
C LYS A 198 0.44 8.02 -0.69
N SER A 199 -0.62 7.89 0.11
CA SER A 199 -1.86 8.65 -0.10
C SER A 199 -1.63 10.17 -0.02
N ARG A 200 -0.73 10.63 0.86
CA ARG A 200 -0.36 12.05 0.96
C ARG A 200 0.46 12.51 -0.25
N GLU A 201 1.44 11.72 -0.67
CA GLU A 201 2.26 11.97 -1.87
C GLU A 201 1.36 12.14 -3.10
N TYR A 202 0.49 11.15 -3.37
CA TYR A 202 -0.47 11.23 -4.48
C TYR A 202 -1.38 12.45 -4.43
N LYS A 203 -1.89 12.81 -3.23
CA LYS A 203 -2.73 14.01 -3.08
C LYS A 203 -1.97 15.29 -3.37
N LYS A 204 -0.69 15.37 -3.02
CA LYS A 204 0.16 16.52 -3.36
C LYS A 204 0.41 16.61 -4.85
N GLU A 205 0.66 15.49 -5.53
CA GLU A 205 0.84 15.43 -6.98
C GLU A 205 -0.44 15.81 -7.73
N LEU A 206 -1.59 15.28 -7.32
CA LEU A 206 -2.89 15.68 -7.86
C LEU A 206 -3.14 17.17 -7.68
N ALA A 207 -2.86 17.71 -6.49
CA ALA A 207 -3.00 19.13 -6.22
C ALA A 207 -2.07 19.96 -7.11
N LEU A 208 -0.82 19.53 -7.33
CA LEU A 208 0.13 20.21 -8.20
C LEU A 208 -0.35 20.19 -9.65
N CYS A 209 -0.79 19.03 -10.15
CA CYS A 209 -1.31 18.85 -11.49
C CYS A 209 -2.55 19.74 -11.73
N HIS A 210 -3.48 19.75 -10.77
CA HIS A 210 -4.65 20.63 -10.82
C HIS A 210 -4.25 22.11 -10.85
N ALA A 211 -3.39 22.53 -9.92
CA ALA A 211 -2.91 23.91 -9.83
C ALA A 211 -2.23 24.37 -11.13
N ARG A 212 -1.31 23.56 -11.67
CA ARG A 212 -0.54 23.87 -12.87
C ARG A 212 -1.39 23.88 -14.15
N HIS A 213 -2.27 22.90 -14.32
CA HIS A 213 -2.90 22.66 -15.62
C HIS A 213 -4.36 23.07 -15.70
N CYS A 214 -5.07 23.07 -14.57
CA CYS A 214 -6.53 23.17 -14.54
C CYS A 214 -7.04 24.46 -13.88
N TYR A 215 -6.29 25.02 -12.92
CA TYR A 215 -6.79 26.11 -12.09
C TYR A 215 -6.82 27.46 -12.82
N ILE A 216 -5.72 27.88 -13.44
CA ILE A 216 -5.64 29.13 -14.21
C ILE A 216 -6.43 28.98 -15.52
N LYS A 217 -7.43 29.85 -15.73
CA LYS A 217 -8.29 29.85 -16.92
C LYS A 217 -7.82 30.82 -18.00
N LYS A 218 -7.02 31.83 -17.65
CA LYS A 218 -6.43 32.76 -18.61
C LYS A 218 -5.20 32.16 -19.27
N LYS A 219 -5.19 32.15 -20.61
CA LYS A 219 -4.14 31.53 -21.42
C LYS A 219 -2.78 32.17 -21.15
N GLU A 220 -2.73 33.49 -21.09
CA GLU A 220 -1.50 34.27 -20.94
C GLU A 220 -0.83 34.02 -19.58
N ALA A 221 -1.63 33.96 -18.51
CA ALA A 221 -1.15 33.60 -17.18
C ALA A 221 -0.72 32.13 -17.08
N LYS A 222 -1.43 31.23 -17.77
CA LYS A 222 -1.03 29.81 -17.81
C LYS A 222 0.30 29.62 -18.53
N GLU A 223 0.49 30.25 -19.70
CA GLU A 223 1.75 30.23 -20.45
C GLU A 223 2.91 30.85 -19.65
N ALA A 224 2.64 31.85 -18.81
CA ALA A 224 3.61 32.41 -17.90
C ALA A 224 4.00 31.42 -16.79
N LEU A 225 3.04 30.73 -16.18
CA LEU A 225 3.31 29.70 -15.17
C LEU A 225 4.11 28.53 -15.77
N ASP A 226 3.66 28.01 -16.92
CA ASP A 226 4.33 26.91 -17.63
C ASP A 226 5.78 27.28 -17.98
N TYR A 227 6.03 28.53 -18.38
CA TYR A 227 7.39 29.02 -18.64
C TYR A 227 8.29 28.97 -17.40
N ILE A 228 7.83 29.41 -16.23
CA ILE A 228 8.64 29.31 -15.00
C ILE A 228 8.95 27.85 -14.70
N PHE A 229 7.96 26.97 -14.83
CA PHE A 229 8.14 25.55 -14.59
C PHE A 229 9.15 24.91 -15.54
N GLU A 230 9.05 25.20 -16.83
CA GLU A 230 9.95 24.66 -17.86
C GLU A 230 11.36 25.21 -17.74
N GLN A 231 11.52 26.50 -17.41
CA GLN A 231 12.84 27.11 -17.38
C GLN A 231 13.64 26.76 -16.12
N VAL A 232 13.01 26.71 -14.94
CA VAL A 232 13.77 26.71 -13.67
C VAL A 232 13.32 25.73 -12.60
N ILE A 233 12.17 25.04 -12.78
CA ILE A 233 11.62 24.14 -11.75
C ILE A 233 11.68 22.67 -12.16
N THR A 234 11.16 22.30 -13.34
CA THR A 234 10.86 20.89 -13.71
C THR A 234 12.11 20.00 -13.67
N ASP A 235 13.24 20.52 -14.16
CA ASP A 235 14.50 19.76 -14.25
C ASP A 235 15.53 20.21 -13.21
N ASN A 236 15.12 20.95 -12.18
CA ASN A 236 16.04 21.44 -11.16
C ASN A 236 16.14 20.45 -9.98
N PRO A 237 17.28 19.74 -9.81
CA PRO A 237 17.43 18.72 -8.77
C PRO A 237 17.49 19.29 -7.35
N ASN A 238 17.67 20.61 -7.19
CA ASN A 238 17.80 21.24 -5.88
C ASN A 238 16.46 21.60 -5.25
N VAL A 239 15.35 21.43 -5.96
CA VAL A 239 14.03 21.83 -5.48
C VAL A 239 12.95 20.82 -5.81
N ILE A 240 11.87 20.84 -5.03
CA ILE A 240 10.65 20.05 -5.27
C ILE A 240 9.46 21.01 -5.27
N ALA A 241 8.52 20.81 -6.19
CA ALA A 241 7.25 21.52 -6.25
C ALA A 241 6.13 20.70 -5.61
N GLU A 242 5.34 21.30 -4.72
CA GLU A 242 4.20 20.65 -4.09
C GLU A 242 2.93 21.50 -4.23
N GLY A 243 1.82 20.86 -4.64
CA GLY A 243 0.51 21.49 -4.62
C GLY A 243 -0.14 21.43 -3.24
N ARG A 244 -0.74 22.54 -2.81
CA ARG A 244 -1.53 22.65 -1.58
C ARG A 244 -2.90 23.23 -1.92
N GLY A 245 -3.75 22.42 -2.54
CA GLY A 245 -5.11 22.85 -2.90
C GLY A 245 -6.00 23.00 -1.66
N LYS A 246 -6.70 24.13 -1.55
CA LYS A 246 -7.92 24.24 -0.74
C LYS A 246 -9.09 24.19 -1.71
N ARG A 247 -10.03 23.26 -1.51
CA ARG A 247 -11.11 22.95 -2.47
C ARG A 247 -11.96 24.15 -2.93
N ASP A 248 -11.90 25.30 -2.25
CA ASP A 248 -12.97 26.28 -2.40
C ASP A 248 -12.55 27.72 -2.79
N GLN A 249 -11.28 28.17 -2.71
CA GLN A 249 -10.98 29.59 -3.03
C GLN A 249 -9.61 29.89 -3.68
N GLU A 250 -8.51 29.21 -3.34
CA GLU A 250 -7.15 29.52 -3.86
C GLU A 250 -6.32 28.23 -3.91
N ASP A 251 -5.64 27.99 -5.05
CA ASP A 251 -4.66 26.92 -5.20
C ASP A 251 -3.26 27.47 -4.99
N ILE A 252 -2.44 26.74 -4.22
CA ILE A 252 -1.09 27.16 -3.88
C ILE A 252 -0.11 26.11 -4.42
N ILE A 253 0.98 26.57 -5.01
CA ILE A 253 2.15 25.74 -5.28
C ILE A 253 3.31 26.25 -4.42
N VAL A 254 3.98 25.35 -3.71
CA VAL A 254 5.16 25.70 -2.90
C VAL A 254 6.38 25.02 -3.51
N ILE A 255 7.47 25.78 -3.66
CA ILE A 255 8.76 25.25 -4.07
C ILE A 255 9.65 25.20 -2.84
N THR A 256 10.18 24.02 -2.56
CA THR A 256 11.00 23.74 -1.36
C THR A 256 12.40 23.35 -1.79
N SER A 257 13.42 23.88 -1.10
CA SER A 257 14.81 23.46 -1.30
C SER A 257 15.04 22.05 -0.75
N CYS A 258 15.60 21.16 -1.57
CA CYS A 258 15.97 19.81 -1.17
C CYS A 258 17.08 19.79 -0.10
N LYS A 259 17.90 20.85 -0.03
CA LYS A 259 19.02 20.93 0.94
C LYS A 259 18.56 21.35 2.33
N SER A 260 17.73 22.40 2.42
CA SER A 260 17.28 22.95 3.70
C SER A 260 15.94 22.41 4.16
N GLY A 261 15.10 21.90 3.25
CA GLY A 261 13.71 21.56 3.52
C GLY A 261 12.78 22.77 3.65
N GLU A 262 13.29 23.99 3.46
CA GLU A 262 12.54 25.24 3.61
C GLU A 262 11.90 25.69 2.29
N PRO A 263 10.72 26.33 2.34
CA PRO A 263 10.13 26.98 1.17
C PRO A 263 11.02 28.10 0.66
N VAL A 264 11.29 28.11 -0.64
CA VAL A 264 12.09 29.16 -1.32
C VAL A 264 11.23 30.03 -2.24
N LEU A 265 10.09 29.50 -2.71
CA LEU A 265 9.08 30.25 -3.45
C LEU A 265 7.69 29.72 -3.13
N LYS A 266 6.69 30.59 -3.28
CA LYS A 266 5.28 30.21 -3.19
C LYS A 266 4.49 30.90 -4.30
N PHE A 267 3.68 30.11 -5.01
CA PHE A 267 2.76 30.58 -6.02
C PHE A 267 1.35 30.54 -5.47
N GLU A 268 0.66 31.68 -5.43
CA GLU A 268 -0.76 31.75 -5.10
C GLU A 268 -1.56 31.99 -6.37
N LEU A 269 -2.28 30.96 -6.81
CA LEU A 269 -2.96 30.98 -8.09
C LEU A 269 -4.36 31.59 -7.95
N THR A 270 -4.75 32.37 -8.95
CA THR A 270 -6.15 32.76 -9.19
C THR A 270 -6.59 32.22 -10.54
N THR A 271 -7.87 32.35 -10.88
CA THR A 271 -8.37 31.94 -12.21
C THR A 271 -7.82 32.80 -13.36
N LYS A 272 -7.24 33.97 -13.09
CA LYS A 272 -6.83 34.96 -14.12
C LYS A 272 -5.34 35.30 -14.14
N TYR A 273 -4.68 35.19 -13.00
CA TYR A 273 -3.27 35.54 -12.77
C TYR A 273 -2.76 34.74 -11.58
N PHE A 274 -1.48 34.85 -11.24
CA PHE A 274 -0.95 34.26 -10.01
C PHE A 274 0.03 35.21 -9.33
N TYR A 275 0.24 35.00 -8.04
CA TYR A 275 1.31 35.67 -7.31
C TYR A 275 2.53 34.78 -7.18
N ILE A 276 3.71 35.38 -7.14
CA ILE A 276 4.97 34.76 -6.72
C ILE A 276 5.41 35.48 -5.46
N ASP A 277 5.52 34.75 -4.36
CA ASP A 277 6.12 35.18 -3.10
C ASP A 277 7.51 34.55 -3.00
N THR A 278 8.53 35.39 -2.83
CA THR A 278 9.94 34.97 -2.76
C THR A 278 10.44 34.69 -1.34
N MET A 279 9.52 34.59 -0.37
CA MET A 279 9.75 34.22 1.03
C MET A 279 10.61 35.21 1.85
N ASP A 280 11.04 36.31 1.24
CA ASP A 280 11.76 37.43 1.86
C ASP A 280 10.91 38.71 1.92
N GLY A 281 9.60 38.57 1.72
CA GLY A 281 8.63 39.67 1.76
C GLY A 281 8.39 40.35 0.41
N LYS A 282 9.12 40.00 -0.67
CA LYS A 282 8.77 40.47 -2.00
C LYS A 282 7.67 39.62 -2.62
N GLN A 283 6.73 40.29 -3.28
CA GLN A 283 5.63 39.65 -3.97
C GLN A 283 5.47 40.22 -5.39
N TYR A 284 5.09 39.37 -6.32
CA TYR A 284 4.88 39.71 -7.73
C TYR A 284 3.54 39.17 -8.21
N ARG A 285 2.71 39.98 -8.87
CA ARG A 285 1.51 39.52 -9.59
C ARG A 285 1.84 39.31 -11.05
N VAL A 286 1.76 38.08 -11.53
CA VAL A 286 2.03 37.70 -12.91
C VAL A 286 0.71 37.56 -13.68
N ILE A 287 0.49 38.47 -14.63
CA ILE A 287 -0.68 38.47 -15.51
C ILE A 287 -0.34 37.78 -16.84
N SER A 288 0.87 38.03 -17.35
CA SER A 288 1.42 37.38 -18.55
C SER A 288 2.95 37.39 -18.50
N LYS A 289 3.62 36.80 -19.51
CA LYS A 289 5.09 36.85 -19.65
C LYS A 289 5.65 38.29 -19.74
N ASN A 290 4.86 39.24 -20.24
CA ASN A 290 5.30 40.62 -20.47
C ASN A 290 4.71 41.60 -19.45
N GLU A 291 3.86 41.12 -18.55
CA GLU A 291 3.13 41.95 -17.59
C GLU A 291 3.19 41.30 -16.20
N VAL A 292 4.22 41.68 -15.46
CA VAL A 292 4.38 41.33 -14.05
C VAL A 292 4.44 42.60 -13.23
N LEU A 293 3.62 42.67 -12.18
CA LEU A 293 3.60 43.78 -11.23
C LEU A 293 4.35 43.38 -9.96
N GLY A 294 5.47 44.03 -9.66
CA GLY A 294 6.16 43.89 -8.38
C GLY A 294 5.57 44.84 -7.34
N PHE A 295 5.44 44.38 -6.09
CA PHE A 295 4.98 45.18 -4.96
C PHE A 295 6.16 45.60 -4.07
N LEU A 296 6.26 46.90 -3.80
CA LEU A 296 7.21 47.46 -2.84
C LEU A 296 6.58 47.56 -1.44
N GLU A 297 7.41 47.74 -0.40
CA GLU A 297 6.98 47.82 1.01
C GLU A 297 5.96 48.96 1.28
N ASP A 298 6.00 50.02 0.47
CA ASP A 298 5.12 51.18 0.54
C ASP A 298 3.83 51.02 -0.29
N SER A 299 3.54 49.82 -0.78
CA SER A 299 2.42 49.51 -1.69
C SER A 299 2.54 50.13 -3.10
N THR A 300 3.68 50.72 -3.45
CA THR A 300 3.96 51.18 -4.81
C THR A 300 4.20 49.97 -5.72
N THR A 301 3.62 50.00 -6.93
CA THR A 301 3.77 48.93 -7.93
C THR A 301 4.70 49.35 -9.07
N TYR A 302 5.52 48.42 -9.55
CA TYR A 302 6.33 48.61 -10.77
C TYR A 302 6.15 47.42 -11.73
N THR A 303 6.43 47.64 -13.01
CA THR A 303 6.33 46.59 -14.03
C THR A 303 7.69 45.98 -14.31
N ILE A 304 7.73 44.65 -14.44
CA ILE A 304 8.89 43.88 -14.87
C ILE A 304 8.41 42.80 -15.84
N ASP A 305 9.25 42.38 -16.79
CA ASP A 305 8.95 41.21 -17.61
C ASP A 305 9.32 39.92 -16.86
N LEU A 306 8.65 38.82 -17.20
CA LEU A 306 8.84 37.55 -16.52
C LEU A 306 10.26 36.96 -16.72
N PRO A 307 10.86 36.99 -17.92
CA PRO A 307 12.23 36.50 -18.09
C PRO A 307 13.24 37.18 -17.17
N LYS A 308 13.17 38.51 -17.05
CA LYS A 308 14.05 39.27 -16.16
C LYS A 308 13.77 38.96 -14.70
N LEU A 309 12.51 38.85 -14.29
CA LEU A 309 12.17 38.42 -12.94
C LEU A 309 12.75 37.03 -12.62
N VAL A 310 12.67 36.10 -13.58
CA VAL A 310 13.22 34.76 -13.45
C VAL A 310 14.73 34.81 -13.21
N GLU A 311 15.45 35.55 -14.05
CA GLU A 311 16.90 35.71 -13.96
C GLU A 311 17.34 36.38 -12.66
N THR A 312 16.69 37.47 -12.26
CA THR A 312 17.17 38.32 -11.17
C THR A 312 16.71 37.90 -9.79
N GLU A 313 15.54 37.25 -9.67
CA GLU A 313 14.94 36.93 -8.37
C GLU A 313 14.67 35.42 -8.20
N ILE A 314 14.15 34.74 -9.21
CA ILE A 314 13.73 33.33 -9.06
C ILE A 314 14.93 32.39 -9.08
N GLU A 315 15.73 32.40 -10.16
CA GLU A 315 16.87 31.51 -10.32
C GLU A 315 17.88 31.53 -9.16
N PRO A 316 18.29 32.71 -8.64
CA PRO A 316 19.27 32.76 -7.55
C PRO A 316 18.79 32.02 -6.30
N ARG A 317 17.47 32.02 -6.04
CA ARG A 317 16.87 31.34 -4.88
C ARG A 317 16.76 29.84 -5.06
N LEU A 318 16.67 29.36 -6.30
CA LEU A 318 16.60 27.93 -6.61
C LEU A 318 17.99 27.25 -6.66
N LYS A 319 19.07 28.03 -6.63
CA LYS A 319 20.47 27.53 -6.61
C LYS A 319 21.04 27.42 -5.18
N ALA A 320 20.44 28.09 -4.20
CA ALA A 320 20.86 28.10 -2.80
C ALA A 320 20.54 26.77 -2.11
#